data_AF-A0A9D1NU04-F1
#
_entry.id   AF-A0A9D1NU04-F1
#
_cell.length_a   1.000
_cell.length_b   1.000
_cell.length_c   1.000
_cell.angle_alpha   90.00
_cell.angle_beta   90.00
_cell.angle_gamma   90.00
#
_symmetry.space_group_name_H-M   'P 1'
#
loop_
_entity.id
_entity.type
_entity.pdbx_description
1 polymer ?
#
loop_
_entity_poly.entity_id
_entity_poly.type
_entity_poly.pdbx_seq_one_letter_code
_entity_poly.pdbx_strand_id
1 'polypeptide(L)'
;MADVPLFMETCDEDDAAAMRELLEEYRDCRPDVVIGSGCHGAFVKKEREILGEIFPDTPVTGRVKEIAGETLGSGFSVNTAAAAVCLKQGYVPEALLGKEYGSRRAARILVCGYDMEGNYLCALLVR
;
A
#
# COMPACT_ATOMS: atom_id res chain seq x y z
N MET A 1 16.23 26.43 15.57
CA MET A 1 15.64 25.26 14.89
C MET A 1 14.97 24.45 15.97
N ALA A 2 13.65 24.37 15.96
CA ALA A 2 12.92 23.59 16.97
C ALA A 2 13.07 22.11 16.61
N ASP A 3 13.51 21.31 17.59
CA ASP A 3 13.45 19.85 17.53
C ASP A 3 12.00 19.45 17.36
N VAL A 4 11.64 19.01 16.16
CA VAL A 4 10.36 18.33 15.93
C VAL A 4 10.48 16.99 16.68
N PRO A 5 9.59 16.70 17.65
CA PRO A 5 9.65 15.42 18.34
C PRO A 5 9.46 14.33 17.30
N LEU A 6 10.48 13.48 17.16
CA LEU A 6 10.37 12.22 16.45
C LEU A 6 9.37 11.38 17.25
N PHE A 7 8.08 11.45 16.90
CA PHE A 7 7.12 10.47 17.39
C PHE A 7 7.66 9.12 16.94
N MET A 8 8.16 8.33 17.88
CA MET A 8 8.52 6.94 17.61
C MET A 8 7.21 6.23 17.27
N GLU A 9 6.92 6.10 15.98
CA GLU A 9 5.90 5.18 15.49
C GLU A 9 6.34 3.76 15.87
N THR A 10 5.76 3.24 16.94
CA THR A 10 5.81 1.83 17.29
C THR A 10 4.58 1.17 16.68
N CYS A 11 4.79 0.19 15.80
CA CYS A 11 3.75 -0.77 15.42
C CYS A 11 3.78 -1.87 16.47
N ASP A 12 2.74 -1.96 17.30
CA ASP A 12 2.65 -3.03 18.28
C ASP A 12 2.18 -4.35 17.64
N GLU A 13 2.19 -5.42 18.42
CA GLU A 13 1.79 -6.75 17.91
C GLU A 13 0.29 -6.82 17.59
N ASP A 14 -0.54 -6.02 18.26
CA ASP A 14 -1.98 -6.00 18.05
C ASP A 14 -2.33 -5.33 16.71
N ASP A 15 -1.65 -4.23 16.36
CA ASP A 15 -1.74 -3.57 15.06
C ASP A 15 -1.38 -4.53 13.91
N ALA A 16 -0.29 -5.29 14.08
CA ALA A 16 0.18 -6.25 13.09
C ALA A 16 -0.77 -7.44 12.94
N ALA A 17 -1.39 -7.89 14.03
CA ALA A 17 -2.39 -8.96 14.02
C ALA A 17 -3.67 -8.51 13.29
N ALA A 18 -4.18 -7.32 13.60
CA ALA A 18 -5.36 -6.75 12.95
C ALA A 18 -5.13 -6.52 11.45
N MET A 19 -3.95 -5.99 11.08
CA MET A 19 -3.54 -5.84 9.68
C MET A 19 -3.54 -7.18 8.94
N ARG A 20 -2.97 -8.22 9.55
CA ARG A 20 -2.93 -9.56 8.98
C ARG A 20 -4.33 -10.10 8.79
N GLU A 21 -5.18 -10.07 9.82
CA GLU A 21 -6.55 -10.56 9.77
C GLU A 21 -7.32 -9.93 8.60
N LEU A 22 -7.24 -8.60 8.43
CA LEU A 22 -7.89 -7.91 7.33
C LEU A 22 -7.33 -8.34 5.96
N LEU A 23 -6.01 -8.45 5.81
CA LEU A 23 -5.37 -8.82 4.54
C LEU A 23 -5.65 -10.27 4.14
N GLU A 24 -5.83 -11.16 5.11
CA GLU A 24 -6.19 -12.56 4.87
C GLU A 24 -7.53 -12.70 4.15
N GLU A 25 -8.48 -11.80 4.39
CA GLU A 25 -9.76 -11.77 3.67
C GLU A 25 -9.58 -11.59 2.15
N TYR A 26 -8.46 -11.00 1.73
CA TYR A 26 -8.14 -10.74 0.33
C TYR A 26 -7.19 -11.76 -0.29
N ARG A 27 -6.69 -12.76 0.47
CA ARG A 27 -5.70 -13.74 0.00
C ARG A 27 -6.12 -14.41 -1.31
N ASP A 28 -7.38 -14.85 -1.38
CA ASP A 28 -7.90 -15.58 -2.55
C ASP A 28 -8.35 -14.67 -3.70
N CYS A 29 -8.35 -13.35 -3.51
CA CYS A 29 -8.73 -12.39 -4.55
C CYS A 29 -7.70 -12.24 -5.67
N ARG A 30 -6.45 -12.71 -5.45
CA ARG A 30 -5.34 -12.70 -6.42
C ARG A 30 -5.18 -11.34 -7.11
N PRO A 31 -4.79 -10.28 -6.37
CA PRO A 31 -4.50 -8.98 -6.96
C PRO A 31 -3.32 -9.09 -7.94
N ASP A 32 -3.39 -8.34 -9.04
CA ASP A 32 -2.29 -8.27 -10.02
C ASP A 32 -1.13 -7.41 -9.48
N VAL A 33 -1.47 -6.43 -8.64
CA VAL A 33 -0.56 -5.50 -7.95
C VAL A 33 -1.17 -5.12 -6.60
N VAL A 34 -0.33 -4.94 -5.58
CA VAL A 34 -0.68 -4.29 -4.31
C VAL A 34 -0.03 -2.91 -4.23
N ILE A 35 -0.83 -1.88 -3.91
CA ILE A 35 -0.34 -0.56 -3.53
C ILE A 35 -0.41 -0.44 -2.01
N GLY A 36 0.73 -0.55 -1.34
CA GLY A 36 0.88 -0.41 0.11
C GLY A 36 0.76 1.04 0.58
N SER A 37 0.73 1.20 1.91
CA SER A 37 0.48 2.49 2.58
C SER A 37 1.55 3.57 2.35
N GLY A 38 2.78 3.20 1.98
CA GLY A 38 3.84 4.19 1.69
C GLY A 38 5.27 3.64 1.73
N CYS A 39 6.22 4.57 1.94
CA CYS A 39 7.64 4.34 1.69
C CYS A 39 8.56 4.40 2.93
N HIS A 40 8.10 4.86 4.10
CA HIS A 40 8.96 5.06 5.28
C HIS A 40 8.23 4.78 6.59
N GLY A 41 8.95 4.35 7.63
CA GLY A 41 8.42 4.11 8.98
C GLY A 41 8.47 2.65 9.42
N ALA A 42 8.22 2.39 10.71
CA ALA A 42 8.19 1.04 11.26
C ALA A 42 6.97 0.24 10.75
N PHE A 43 5.81 0.91 10.67
CA PHE A 43 4.58 0.35 10.11
C PHE A 43 4.74 -0.14 8.67
N VAL A 44 5.44 0.62 7.82
CA VAL A 44 5.68 0.23 6.42
C VAL A 44 6.54 -1.03 6.32
N LYS A 45 7.51 -1.22 7.23
CA LYS A 45 8.32 -2.45 7.24
C LYS A 45 7.47 -3.67 7.60
N LYS A 46 6.64 -3.55 8.64
CA LYS A 46 5.74 -4.62 9.08
C LYS A 46 4.67 -4.92 8.03
N GLU A 47 4.09 -3.88 7.42
CA GLU A 47 3.15 -4.03 6.31
C GLU A 47 3.77 -4.81 5.14
N ARG A 48 4.99 -4.45 4.72
CA ARG A 48 5.67 -5.15 3.63
C ARG A 48 5.98 -6.61 3.96
N GLU A 49 6.34 -6.90 5.21
CA GLU A 49 6.54 -8.28 5.69
C GLU A 49 5.24 -9.09 5.54
N ILE A 50 4.13 -8.58 6.10
CA ILE A 50 2.83 -9.26 6.05
C ILE A 50 2.34 -9.41 4.60
N LEU A 51 2.42 -8.36 3.78
CA LEU A 51 2.04 -8.40 2.38
C LEU A 51 2.88 -9.41 1.58
N GLY A 52 4.18 -9.52 1.86
CA GLY A 52 5.06 -10.49 1.22
C GLY A 52 4.76 -11.94 1.61
N GLU A 53 4.23 -12.17 2.80
CA GLU A 53 3.76 -13.50 3.22
C GLU A 53 2.43 -13.89 2.61
N ILE A 54 1.47 -12.94 2.55
CA ILE A 54 0.12 -13.21 2.04
C ILE A 54 0.09 -13.23 0.52
N PHE A 55 0.88 -12.38 -0.14
CA PHE A 55 0.92 -12.23 -1.60
C PHE A 55 2.35 -12.39 -2.16
N PRO A 56 3.00 -13.56 -1.98
CA PRO A 56 4.42 -13.75 -2.30
C PRO A 56 4.76 -13.55 -3.78
N ASP A 57 3.80 -13.77 -4.68
CA ASP A 57 3.99 -13.65 -6.13
C ASP A 57 3.42 -12.34 -6.72
N THR A 58 2.83 -11.49 -5.88
CA THR A 58 2.22 -10.23 -6.33
C THR A 58 3.18 -9.06 -6.12
N PRO A 59 3.46 -8.23 -7.14
CA PRO A 59 4.22 -7.01 -6.96
C PRO A 59 3.57 -6.07 -5.94
N VAL A 60 4.35 -5.66 -4.94
CA VAL A 60 3.94 -4.69 -3.92
C VAL A 60 4.70 -3.38 -4.13
N THR A 61 3.99 -2.25 -4.18
CA THR A 61 4.59 -0.92 -4.27
C THR A 61 4.06 0.05 -3.22
N GLY A 62 4.94 0.88 -2.65
CA GLY A 62 4.57 2.02 -1.81
C GLY A 62 4.89 3.38 -2.44
N ARG A 63 5.15 3.42 -3.75
CA ARG A 63 5.81 4.55 -4.42
C ARG A 63 4.86 5.67 -4.86
N VAL A 64 3.55 5.52 -4.67
CA VAL A 64 2.58 6.59 -5.00
C VAL A 64 2.94 7.90 -4.28
N LYS A 65 3.35 7.83 -3.00
CA LYS A 65 3.82 8.99 -2.22
C LYS A 65 5.12 9.60 -2.76
N GLU A 66 6.00 8.80 -3.39
CA GLU A 66 7.21 9.35 -4.04
C GLU A 66 6.86 10.22 -5.26
N ILE A 67 5.75 9.92 -5.93
CA ILE A 67 5.30 10.63 -7.13
C ILE A 67 4.40 11.81 -6.76
N ALA A 68 3.44 11.59 -5.87
CA ALA A 68 2.43 12.59 -5.49
C ALA A 68 2.93 13.56 -4.40
N GLY A 69 4.03 13.24 -3.72
CA GLY A 69 4.50 13.95 -2.54
C GLY A 69 3.81 13.48 -1.25
N GLU A 70 4.15 14.13 -0.14
CA GLU A 70 3.50 13.86 1.14
C GLU A 70 2.03 14.29 1.08
N THR A 71 1.14 13.38 1.48
CA THR A 71 -0.31 13.55 1.36
C THR A 71 -1.02 13.54 2.70
N LEU A 72 -0.25 13.49 3.80
CA LEU A 72 -0.75 13.48 5.17
C LEU A 72 -1.82 12.39 5.33
N GLY A 73 -2.96 12.72 5.91
CA GLY A 73 -4.10 11.81 6.08
C GLY A 73 -4.78 11.31 4.81
N SER A 74 -4.35 11.76 3.62
CA SER A 74 -5.00 11.39 2.35
C SER A 74 -4.30 10.26 1.61
N GLY A 75 -3.32 9.58 2.23
CA GLY A 75 -2.52 8.52 1.59
C GLY A 75 -3.38 7.43 0.94
N PHE A 76 -4.36 6.90 1.67
CA PHE A 76 -5.27 5.87 1.13
C PHE A 76 -6.08 6.37 -0.07
N SER A 77 -6.63 7.58 0.00
CA SER A 77 -7.40 8.19 -1.08
C SER A 77 -6.55 8.41 -2.34
N VAL A 78 -5.30 8.84 -2.17
CA VAL A 78 -4.36 9.09 -3.27
C VAL A 78 -3.91 7.77 -3.90
N ASN A 79 -3.64 6.74 -3.09
CA ASN A 79 -3.39 5.38 -3.59
C ASN A 79 -4.59 4.85 -4.38
N THR A 80 -5.81 5.05 -3.88
CA THR A 80 -7.06 4.62 -4.53
C THR A 80 -7.23 5.33 -5.88
N ALA A 81 -6.98 6.64 -5.94
CA ALA A 81 -7.04 7.41 -7.17
C ALA A 81 -6.00 6.92 -8.19
N ALA A 82 -4.76 6.67 -7.76
CA ALA A 82 -3.70 6.13 -8.62
C ALA A 82 -4.07 4.75 -9.18
N ALA A 83 -4.59 3.86 -8.35
CA ALA A 83 -5.07 2.54 -8.76
C ALA A 83 -6.23 2.63 -9.76
N ALA A 84 -7.20 3.51 -9.53
CA ALA A 84 -8.32 3.72 -10.45
C ALA A 84 -7.85 4.20 -11.83
N VAL A 85 -6.86 5.10 -11.88
CA VAL A 85 -6.24 5.53 -13.15
C VAL A 85 -5.54 4.35 -13.83
N CYS A 86 -4.76 3.56 -13.10
CA CYS A 86 -4.07 2.39 -13.66
C CYS A 86 -5.06 1.36 -14.22
N LEU A 87 -6.13 1.05 -13.49
CA LEU A 87 -7.20 0.16 -13.94
C LEU A 87 -7.88 0.70 -15.20
N LYS A 88 -8.21 2.00 -15.24
CA LYS A 88 -8.81 2.64 -16.42
C LYS A 88 -7.90 2.57 -17.66
N GLN A 89 -6.58 2.64 -17.49
CA GLN A 89 -5.62 2.46 -18.58
C GLN A 89 -5.31 0.98 -18.87
N GLY A 90 -5.62 0.08 -17.93
CA GLY A 90 -5.36 -1.36 -18.03
C GLY A 90 -3.91 -1.75 -17.72
N TYR A 91 -3.09 -0.83 -17.22
CA TYR A 91 -1.71 -1.10 -16.84
C TYR A 91 -1.23 -0.20 -15.68
N VAL A 92 -0.26 -0.70 -14.93
CA VAL A 92 0.50 0.03 -13.91
C VAL A 92 1.88 0.38 -14.49
N PRO A 93 2.28 1.66 -14.50
CA PRO A 93 3.57 2.09 -15.05
C PRO A 93 4.76 1.66 -14.16
N GLU A 94 5.92 1.46 -14.80
CA GLU A 94 7.20 1.19 -14.11
C GLU A 94 7.53 2.24 -13.05
N ALA A 95 7.18 3.51 -13.28
CA ALA A 95 7.38 4.57 -12.30
C ALA A 95 6.72 4.26 -10.95
N LEU A 96 5.57 3.57 -10.95
CA LEU A 96 4.89 3.13 -9.75
C LEU A 96 5.44 1.79 -9.23
N LEU A 97 5.77 0.83 -10.09
CA LEU A 97 6.18 -0.50 -9.60
C LEU A 97 7.66 -0.61 -9.23
N GLY A 98 8.54 0.16 -9.86
CA GLY A 98 9.97 -0.10 -9.82
C GLY A 98 10.47 -0.84 -11.05
N LYS A 99 11.77 -0.70 -11.33
CA LYS A 99 12.43 -1.25 -12.52
C LYS A 99 12.40 -2.78 -12.55
N GLU A 100 12.42 -3.40 -11.37
CA GLU A 100 12.39 -4.83 -11.17
C GLU A 100 11.11 -5.51 -11.71
N TYR A 101 9.98 -4.79 -11.73
CA TYR A 101 8.71 -5.30 -12.22
C TYR A 101 8.34 -4.76 -13.60
N GLY A 102 8.95 -3.65 -14.03
CA GLY A 102 8.59 -2.94 -15.25
C GLY A 102 7.15 -2.42 -15.21
N SER A 103 6.60 -2.11 -16.39
CA SER A 103 5.17 -1.84 -16.52
C SER A 103 4.39 -3.16 -16.60
N ARG A 104 3.23 -3.25 -15.93
CA ARG A 104 2.41 -4.47 -15.92
C ARG A 104 0.96 -4.21 -16.26
N ARG A 105 0.31 -5.17 -16.90
CA ARG A 105 -1.15 -5.17 -17.05
C ARG A 105 -1.79 -5.40 -15.67
N ALA A 106 -2.89 -4.71 -15.39
CA ALA A 106 -3.66 -4.90 -14.17
C ALA A 106 -5.16 -4.78 -14.44
N ALA A 107 -5.92 -5.71 -13.87
CA ALA A 107 -7.38 -5.71 -13.80
C ALA A 107 -7.88 -5.70 -12.34
N ARG A 108 -7.03 -6.09 -11.38
CA ARG A 108 -7.32 -6.07 -9.94
C ARG A 108 -6.14 -5.46 -9.19
N ILE A 109 -6.40 -4.39 -8.45
CA ILE A 109 -5.38 -3.73 -7.63
C ILE A 109 -5.88 -3.70 -6.19
N LEU A 110 -5.13 -4.30 -5.28
CA LEU A 110 -5.38 -4.14 -3.84
C LEU A 110 -4.70 -2.85 -3.39
N VAL A 111 -5.45 -1.98 -2.73
CA VAL A 111 -4.97 -0.71 -2.21
C VAL A 111 -5.02 -0.76 -0.70
N CYS A 112 -3.91 -0.41 -0.06
CA CYS A 112 -3.76 -0.34 1.37
C CYS A 112 -3.43 1.08 1.83
N GLY A 113 -3.71 1.36 3.10
CA GLY A 113 -3.38 2.63 3.74
C GLY A 113 -3.85 2.67 5.19
N TYR A 114 -3.76 3.85 5.79
CA TYR A 114 -4.26 4.12 7.13
C TYR A 114 -5.15 5.35 7.09
N ASP A 115 -6.13 5.41 7.99
CA ASP A 115 -6.87 6.65 8.25
C ASP A 115 -6.13 7.56 9.25
N MET A 116 -6.79 8.65 9.65
CA MET A 116 -6.24 9.62 10.59
C MET A 116 -6.13 9.12 12.04
N GLU A 117 -6.83 8.03 12.37
CA GLU A 117 -6.80 7.39 13.69
C GLU A 117 -5.77 6.25 13.74
N GLY A 118 -5.14 5.93 12.61
CA GLY A 118 -4.18 4.83 12.50
C GLY A 118 -4.83 3.49 12.18
N ASN A 119 -6.13 3.45 11.87
CA ASN A 119 -6.78 2.21 11.47
C ASN A 119 -6.29 1.79 10.08
N TYR A 120 -5.93 0.52 9.94
CA TYR A 120 -5.53 -0.04 8.64
C TYR A 120 -6.73 -0.21 7.72
N LEU A 121 -6.57 0.22 6.47
CA LEU A 121 -7.61 0.19 5.44
C LEU A 121 -7.13 -0.61 4.24
N CYS A 122 -8.04 -1.39 3.66
CA CYS A 122 -7.83 -2.13 2.43
C CYS A 122 -9.04 -2.00 1.50
N ALA A 123 -8.79 -1.88 0.20
CA ALA A 123 -9.83 -1.96 -0.82
C ALA A 123 -9.30 -2.67 -2.07
N LEU A 124 -10.02 -3.68 -2.54
CA LEU A 124 -9.77 -4.30 -3.83
C LEU A 124 -10.55 -3.54 -4.91
N LEU A 125 -9.82 -2.92 -5.84
CA LEU A 125 -10.40 -2.28 -7.01
C LEU A 125 -10.31 -3.22 -8.21
N VAL A 126 -11.42 -3.35 -8.93
CA VAL A 126 -11.55 -4.24 -10.10
C VAL A 126 -12.09 -3.48 -11.32
N ARG A 127 -11.68 -3.90 -12.51
CA ARG A 127 -12.21 -3.43 -13.80
C ARG A 127 -12.87 -4.56 -14.58
#